data_AF-X1EXG7-F1
#
_entry.id   AF-X1EXG7-F1
#
_cell.length_a   1.000
_cell.length_b   1.000
_cell.length_c   1.000
_cell.angle_alpha   90.00
_cell.angle_beta   90.00
_cell.angle_gamma   90.00
#
_symmetry.space_group_name_H-M   'P 1'
#
loop_
_entity.id
_entity.type
_entity.pdbx_description
1 polymer ?
#
loop_
_entity_poly.entity_id
_entity_poly.type
_entity_poly.pdbx_seq_one_letter_code
_entity_poly.pdbx_strand_id
1 'polypeptide(L)'
;MVISGFALNPATPLSVIEYLINKIDILLLMTVNPGFGGQKFIPEMISKIEKARKMIDNQKKSISLEVDGGINLDNISKVIKAGAEIIVAGQIIF
;
A
#
# COMPACT_ATOMS: atom_id res chain seq x y z
N MET A 1 10.48 -13.04 -16.78
CA MET A 1 9.19 -12.34 -16.62
C MET A 1 9.47 -11.07 -15.82
N VAL A 2 9.02 -9.91 -16.29
CA VAL A 2 9.25 -8.62 -15.61
C VAL A 2 8.06 -8.34 -14.69
N ILE A 3 8.32 -7.92 -13.46
CA ILE A 3 7.29 -7.51 -12.49
C ILE A 3 7.04 -6.01 -12.64
N SER A 4 5.78 -5.60 -12.66
CA SER A 4 5.34 -4.22 -12.80
C SER A 4 4.69 -3.72 -11.51
N GLY A 5 5.22 -2.62 -10.96
CA GLY A 5 4.74 -2.00 -9.74
C GLY A 5 4.21 -0.58 -9.97
N PHE A 6 3.23 -0.16 -9.18
CA PHE A 6 2.78 1.24 -9.14
C PHE A 6 2.67 1.71 -7.70
N ALA A 7 3.31 2.83 -7.38
CA ALA A 7 3.31 3.40 -6.03
C ALA A 7 2.39 4.64 -5.96
N LEU A 8 1.62 4.75 -4.89
CA LEU A 8 0.76 5.91 -4.62
C LEU A 8 1.13 6.59 -3.31
N ASN A 9 1.37 7.90 -3.40
CA ASN A 9 1.50 8.77 -2.24
C ASN A 9 0.16 8.89 -1.49
N PRO A 10 0.15 9.33 -0.21
CA PRO A 10 -1.07 9.42 0.59
C PRO A 10 -2.19 10.23 -0.07
N ALA A 11 -1.85 11.40 -0.62
CA ALA A 11 -2.81 12.31 -1.24
C ALA A 11 -3.26 11.88 -2.65
N THR A 12 -2.56 10.96 -3.33
CA THR A 12 -2.91 10.53 -4.69
C THR A 12 -4.14 9.62 -4.65
N PRO A 13 -5.27 9.96 -5.28
CA PRO A 13 -6.48 9.13 -5.22
C PRO A 13 -6.30 7.80 -5.96
N LEU A 14 -7.02 6.75 -5.53
CA LEU A 14 -6.99 5.44 -6.20
C LEU A 14 -7.55 5.48 -7.64
N SER A 15 -8.37 6.49 -7.97
CA SER A 15 -8.93 6.63 -9.31
C SER A 15 -7.87 6.77 -10.41
N VAL A 16 -6.67 7.24 -10.08
CA VAL A 16 -5.57 7.40 -11.07
C VAL A 16 -5.11 6.05 -11.65
N ILE A 17 -5.38 4.94 -10.97
CA ILE A 17 -4.97 3.60 -11.42
C ILE A 17 -6.13 2.76 -11.96
N GLU A 18 -7.36 3.28 -12.08
CA GLU A 18 -8.53 2.51 -12.54
C GLU A 18 -8.31 1.81 -13.89
N TYR A 19 -7.67 2.49 -14.85
CA TYR A 19 -7.39 1.93 -16.17
C TYR A 19 -6.11 1.07 -16.23
N LEU A 20 -5.30 1.08 -15.18
CA LEU A 20 -3.98 0.45 -15.13
C LEU A 20 -3.91 -0.71 -14.14
N ILE A 21 -4.88 -0.86 -13.23
CA ILE A 21 -4.85 -1.85 -12.15
C ILE A 21 -4.65 -3.28 -12.68
N ASN A 22 -5.31 -3.66 -13.78
CA ASN A 22 -5.14 -4.98 -14.41
C ASN A 22 -3.82 -5.17 -15.17
N LYS A 23 -2.99 -4.13 -15.27
CA LYS A 23 -1.70 -4.15 -15.98
C LYS A 23 -0.51 -4.23 -15.03
N ILE A 24 -0.72 -4.06 -13.73
CA ILE A 24 0.33 -4.12 -12.72
C ILE A 24 0.30 -5.46 -11.99
N ASP A 25 1.41 -5.82 -11.36
CA ASP A 25 1.54 -7.00 -10.50
C ASP A 25 1.52 -6.61 -9.02
N ILE A 26 1.96 -5.39 -8.70
CA ILE A 26 2.04 -4.87 -7.33
C ILE A 26 1.52 -3.44 -7.26
N LEU A 27 0.64 -3.16 -6.31
CA LEU A 27 0.25 -1.81 -5.91
C LEU A 27 0.88 -1.49 -4.55
N LEU A 28 1.72 -0.47 -4.48
CA LEU A 28 2.32 0.02 -3.23
C LEU A 28 1.58 1.28 -2.76
N LEU A 29 1.12 1.28 -1.51
CA LEU A 29 0.55 2.46 -0.86
C LEU A 29 1.53 3.02 0.17
N MET A 30 1.96 4.26 -0.04
CA MET A 30 2.72 5.02 0.93
C MET A 30 1.80 5.43 2.08
N THR A 31 2.16 5.10 3.31
CA THR A 31 1.45 5.45 4.54
C THR A 31 2.06 6.63 5.30
N VAL A 32 3.04 7.28 4.67
CA VAL A 32 3.67 8.56 5.05
C VAL A 32 3.89 9.38 3.77
N ASN A 33 4.16 10.68 3.90
CA ASN A 33 4.59 11.45 2.73
C ASN A 33 5.99 11.01 2.30
N PRO A 34 6.27 10.88 0.98
CA PRO A 34 7.58 10.45 0.51
C PRO A 34 8.65 11.48 0.88
N GLY A 35 9.88 11.01 1.13
CA GLY A 35 11.04 11.88 1.33
C GLY A 35 12.09 11.28 2.25
N PHE A 36 11.71 10.86 3.45
CA PHE A 36 12.66 10.34 4.45
C PHE A 36 12.01 9.34 5.43
N GLY A 37 12.84 8.49 6.04
CA GLY A 37 12.41 7.50 7.03
C GLY A 37 12.13 8.09 8.42
N GLY A 38 11.45 7.33 9.29
CA GLY A 38 11.11 7.75 10.66
C GLY A 38 9.85 8.63 10.78
N GLN A 39 9.15 8.88 9.67
CA GLN A 39 7.87 9.56 9.68
C GLN A 39 6.77 8.70 10.33
N LYS A 40 5.81 9.36 10.96
CA LYS A 40 4.67 8.72 11.62
C LYS A 40 3.65 8.26 10.60
N PHE A 41 3.15 7.04 10.78
CA PHE A 41 2.01 6.49 10.04
C PHE A 41 0.83 7.47 10.02
N ILE A 42 0.23 7.67 8.85
CA ILE A 42 -0.99 8.47 8.66
C ILE A 42 -2.21 7.56 8.88
N PRO A 43 -2.96 7.69 9.99
CA PRO A 43 -4.04 6.75 10.35
C PRO A 43 -5.13 6.58 9.28
N GLU A 44 -5.45 7.65 8.56
CA GLU A 44 -6.45 7.69 7.49
C GLU A 44 -6.12 6.74 6.33
N MET A 45 -4.86 6.36 6.20
CA MET A 45 -4.41 5.44 5.17
C MET A 45 -4.95 4.02 5.34
N ILE A 46 -5.39 3.63 6.53
CA ILE A 46 -6.09 2.34 6.74
C ILE A 46 -7.31 2.25 5.80
N SER A 47 -8.13 3.31 5.74
CA SER A 47 -9.30 3.34 4.85
C SER A 47 -8.90 3.25 3.37
N LYS A 48 -7.74 3.81 3.00
CA LYS A 48 -7.23 3.74 1.63
C LYS A 48 -6.71 2.35 1.28
N ILE A 49 -6.08 1.65 2.22
CA ILE A 49 -5.65 0.25 2.07
C ILE A 49 -6.88 -0.65 1.87
N GLU A 50 -7.93 -0.50 2.69
CA GLU A 50 -9.18 -1.26 2.54
C GLU A 50 -9.84 -1.04 1.17
N LYS A 51 -9.89 0.21 0.70
CA LYS A 51 -10.44 0.54 -0.63
C LYS A 51 -9.59 -0.04 -1.76
N ALA A 52 -8.27 0.01 -1.63
CA ALA A 52 -7.35 -0.58 -2.60
C ALA A 52 -7.49 -2.11 -2.65
N ARG A 53 -7.59 -2.76 -1.49
CA ARG A 53 -7.85 -4.20 -1.38
C ARG A 53 -9.12 -4.58 -2.13
N LYS A 54 -10.23 -3.89 -1.87
CA LYS A 54 -11.50 -4.11 -2.58
C LYS A 54 -11.38 -3.87 -4.08
N MET A 55 -10.64 -2.85 -4.50
CA MET A 55 -10.41 -2.56 -5.92
C MET A 55 -9.62 -3.68 -6.61
N ILE A 56 -8.63 -4.26 -5.92
CA ILE A 56 -7.87 -5.41 -6.40
C ILE A 56 -8.74 -6.67 -6.44
N ASP A 57 -9.54 -6.94 -5.40
CA ASP A 57 -10.36 -8.16 -5.32
C ASP A 57 -11.45 -8.22 -6.41
N ASN A 58 -11.81 -7.07 -6.99
CA ASN A 58 -12.70 -6.99 -8.15
C ASN A 58 -12.01 -7.32 -9.48
N GLN A 59 -10.69 -7.54 -9.48
CA GLN A 59 -9.93 -7.89 -10.67
C GLN A 59 -9.84 -9.41 -10.87
N LYS A 60 -9.72 -9.83 -12.12
CA LYS A 60 -9.44 -11.24 -12.46
C LYS A 60 -7.97 -11.61 -12.27
N LYS A 61 -7.08 -10.62 -12.26
CA LYS A 61 -5.64 -10.78 -12.09
C LYS A 61 -5.29 -10.73 -10.61
N SER A 62 -4.38 -11.61 -10.17
CA SER A 62 -3.76 -11.50 -8.85
C SER A 62 -2.80 -10.31 -8.81
N ILE A 63 -3.02 -9.38 -7.89
CA ILE A 63 -2.20 -8.18 -7.69
C ILE A 63 -1.89 -8.10 -6.20
N SER A 64 -0.60 -7.99 -5.86
CA SER A 64 -0.21 -7.83 -4.46
C SER A 64 -0.38 -6.41 -3.97
N LEU A 65 -0.87 -6.27 -2.75
CA LEU A 65 -0.98 -4.98 -2.07
C LEU A 65 0.18 -4.82 -1.09
N GLU A 66 1.06 -3.86 -1.38
CA GLU A 66 2.22 -3.50 -0.57
C GLU A 66 1.97 -2.20 0.19
N VAL A 67 2.50 -2.09 1.40
CA VAL A 67 2.42 -0.87 2.22
C VAL A 67 3.80 -0.44 2.70
N ASP A 68 4.09 0.85 2.53
CA ASP A 68 5.38 1.45 2.89
C ASP A 68 5.23 2.72 3.74
N GLY A 69 5.93 2.74 4.88
CA GLY A 69 6.16 3.93 5.68
C GLY A 69 5.47 3.95 7.05
N GLY A 70 6.26 4.19 8.10
CA GLY A 70 5.75 4.39 9.46
C GLY A 70 5.15 3.13 10.10
N ILE A 71 5.39 1.93 9.55
CA ILE A 71 4.90 0.68 10.10
C ILE A 71 5.62 0.33 11.40
N ASN A 72 4.84 -0.06 12.41
CA ASN A 72 5.36 -0.51 13.69
C ASN A 72 4.49 -1.60 14.35
N LEU A 73 4.92 -2.11 15.52
CA LEU A 73 4.20 -3.16 16.25
C LEU A 73 2.75 -2.76 16.63
N ASP A 74 2.50 -1.46 16.83
CA ASP A 74 1.18 -0.96 17.22
C ASP A 74 0.18 -0.91 16.05
N ASN A 75 0.68 -0.81 14.81
CA ASN A 75 -0.15 -0.61 13.63
C ASN A 75 -0.14 -1.78 12.63
N ILE A 76 0.88 -2.65 12.64
CA ILE A 76 1.04 -3.72 11.63
C ILE A 76 -0.18 -4.63 11.55
N SER A 77 -0.78 -5.00 12.68
CA SER A 77 -2.00 -5.83 12.71
C SER A 77 -3.18 -5.16 12.01
N LYS A 78 -3.32 -3.83 12.12
CA LYS A 78 -4.38 -3.07 11.46
C LYS A 78 -4.14 -2.99 9.96
N VAL A 79 -2.89 -2.80 9.55
CA VAL A 79 -2.48 -2.73 8.14
C VAL A 79 -2.70 -4.06 7.43
N ILE A 80 -2.34 -5.18 8.05
CA ILE A 80 -2.61 -6.53 7.52
C ILE A 80 -4.12 -6.78 7.43
N LYS A 81 -4.89 -6.45 8.48
CA LYS A 81 -6.36 -6.59 8.48
C LYS A 81 -7.04 -5.74 7.40
N ALA A 82 -6.46 -4.60 7.05
CA ALA A 82 -6.94 -3.74 5.98
C ALA A 82 -6.70 -4.33 4.57
N GLY A 83 -5.84 -5.35 4.46
CA GLY A 83 -5.62 -6.10 3.22
C GLY A 83 -4.21 -6.04 2.65
N ALA A 84 -3.25 -5.44 3.35
CA ALA A 84 -1.85 -5.47 2.93
C ALA A 84 -1.27 -6.89 3.02
N GLU A 85 -0.53 -7.30 1.99
CA GLU A 85 0.14 -8.60 1.88
C GLU A 85 1.65 -8.47 2.08
N ILE A 86 2.22 -7.37 1.58
CA ILE A 86 3.65 -7.07 1.65
C ILE A 86 3.83 -5.81 2.50
N ILE A 87 4.78 -5.86 3.43
CA ILE A 87 5.07 -4.77 4.36
C ILE A 87 6.52 -4.36 4.17
N VAL A 88 6.76 -3.11 3.82
CA VAL A 88 8.12 -2.56 3.75
C VAL A 88 8.60 -2.24 5.16
N ALA A 89 9.57 -3.01 5.63
CA ALA A 89 10.21 -2.79 6.93
C ALA A 89 11.29 -1.71 6.80
N GLY A 90 11.11 -0.62 7.55
CA GLY A 90 12.10 0.45 7.69
C GLY A 90 12.93 0.29 8.96
N GLN A 91 13.07 1.39 9.70
CA GLN A 91 13.86 1.44 10.94
C GLN A 91 13.41 0.48 12.04
N ILE A 92 12.18 -0.05 12.01
CA ILE A 92 11.72 -0.92 13.10
C ILE A 92 12.50 -2.23 13.23
N ILE A 93 13.18 -2.68 12.17
CA ILE A 93 13.98 -3.91 12.19
C ILE A 93 15.48 -3.67 12.42
N PHE A 94 15.92 -2.42 12.62
CA PHE A 94 17.31 -2.02 12.85
C PHE A 94 17.46 -1.26 14.18
#